data_AF-A0A125QYY5-F1
#
_entry.id   AF-A0A125QYY5-F1
#
_cell.length_a   1.000
_cell.length_b   1.000
_cell.length_c   1.000
_cell.angle_alpha   90.00
_cell.angle_beta   90.00
_cell.angle_gamma   90.00
#
_symmetry.space_group_name_H-M   'P 1'
#
loop_
_entity.id
_entity.type
_entity.pdbx_description
1 polymer ?
#
loop_
_entity_poly.entity_id
_entity_poly.type
_entity_poly.pdbx_seq_one_letter_code
_entity_poly.pdbx_strand_id
1 'polypeptide(L)'
;DIQMTQSPSSLSASVGDRVTITCQASQDITNFLNWYQQKPGKAPKLLIYDASNLETGVPSRFSGGGSGTDFTFTISSLQPEDIATYYCQQYDDLPLTFGGGTKVEIK
;
A
#
# COMPACT_ATOMS: atom_id res chain seq x y z
N ASP A 1 -7.50 17.99 -7.40
CA ASP A 1 -7.24 16.98 -6.36
C ASP A 1 -5.97 16.20 -6.73
N ILE A 2 -5.24 15.71 -5.73
CA ILE A 2 -4.04 14.92 -5.98
C ILE A 2 -4.47 13.54 -6.47
N GLN A 3 -4.02 13.12 -7.64
CA GLN A 3 -4.36 11.82 -8.21
C GLN A 3 -3.35 10.77 -7.78
N MET A 4 -3.83 9.57 -7.44
CA MET A 4 -3.00 8.46 -6.97
C MET A 4 -3.08 7.30 -7.97
N THR A 5 -1.96 6.98 -8.60
CA THR A 5 -1.86 5.88 -9.57
C THR A 5 -1.12 4.71 -8.92
N GLN A 6 -1.76 3.54 -8.86
CA GLN A 6 -1.21 2.36 -8.19
C GLN A 6 -0.95 1.24 -9.20
N SER A 7 0.18 0.54 -9.05
CA SER A 7 0.58 -0.52 -9.97
C SER A 7 1.28 -1.68 -9.24
N PRO A 8 1.06 -2.94 -9.67
CA PRO A 8 0.06 -3.37 -10.66
C PRO A 8 -1.36 -3.36 -10.09
N SER A 9 -2.41 -3.48 -10.91
CA SER A 9 -3.80 -3.61 -10.42
C SER A 9 -4.08 -4.97 -9.76
N SER A 10 -3.31 -5.99 -10.12
CA SER A 10 -3.34 -7.31 -9.48
C SER A 10 -1.98 -7.99 -9.59
N LEU A 11 -1.67 -8.84 -8.61
CA LEU A 11 -0.48 -9.69 -8.63
C LEU A 11 -0.79 -11.03 -7.97
N SER A 12 -0.15 -12.08 -8.49
CA SER A 12 -0.20 -13.43 -7.97
C SER A 12 1.23 -13.89 -7.67
N ALA A 13 1.47 -14.38 -6.46
CA ALA A 13 2.79 -14.82 -6.00
C ALA A 13 2.68 -16.04 -5.07
N SER A 14 3.78 -16.74 -4.82
CA SER A 14 3.80 -17.91 -3.94
C SER A 14 3.97 -17.49 -2.47
N VAL A 15 3.59 -18.38 -1.54
CA VAL A 15 3.93 -18.17 -0.12
C VAL A 15 5.45 -18.04 0.03
N GLY A 16 5.89 -17.02 0.75
CA GLY A 16 7.30 -16.71 0.95
C GLY A 16 7.88 -15.73 -0.07
N ASP A 17 7.20 -15.49 -1.20
CA ASP A 17 7.68 -14.54 -2.21
C ASP A 17 7.62 -13.10 -1.71
N ARG A 18 8.51 -12.27 -2.27
CA ARG A 18 8.49 -10.82 -2.08
C ARG A 18 7.52 -10.18 -3.06
N VAL A 19 6.59 -9.38 -2.54
CA VAL A 19 5.65 -8.57 -3.32
C VAL A 19 6.04 -7.11 -3.22
N THR A 20 6.01 -6.38 -4.33
CA THR A 20 6.21 -4.93 -4.36
C THR A 20 5.07 -4.28 -5.13
N ILE A 21 4.49 -3.23 -4.53
CA ILE A 21 3.43 -2.39 -5.08
C ILE A 21 3.97 -0.97 -5.17
N THR A 22 3.72 -0.28 -6.27
CA THR A 22 4.08 1.14 -6.41
C THR A 22 2.83 2.01 -6.35
N CYS A 23 3.00 3.21 -5.83
CA CYS A 23 1.99 4.25 -5.87
C CYS A 23 2.64 5.58 -6.22
N GLN A 24 2.09 6.23 -7.23
CA GLN A 24 2.58 7.50 -7.75
C GLN A 24 1.52 8.59 -7.56
N ALA A 25 1.90 9.66 -6.87
CA ALA A 25 1.09 10.86 -6.72
C ALA A 25 1.32 11.80 -7.91
N SER A 26 0.28 12.52 -8.35
CA SER A 26 0.40 13.51 -9.43
C SER A 26 1.19 14.77 -9.06
N GLN A 27 1.46 14.95 -7.77
CA GLN A 27 2.16 16.10 -7.18
C GLN A 27 3.02 15.62 -6.01
N ASP A 28 4.02 16.42 -5.62
CA ASP A 28 4.85 16.13 -4.45
C ASP A 28 4.00 16.23 -3.17
N ILE A 29 3.92 15.13 -2.42
CA ILE A 29 3.20 15.02 -1.15
C ILE A 29 4.15 14.78 0.03
N THR A 30 5.44 15.09 -0.12
CA THR A 30 6.51 14.80 0.85
C THR A 30 6.49 13.35 1.30
N ASN A 31 5.89 13.05 2.45
CA ASN A 31 5.71 11.70 3.00
C ASN A 31 4.28 11.45 3.47
N PHE A 32 3.31 12.30 3.12
CA PHE A 32 1.92 12.21 3.57
C PHE A 32 1.15 11.12 2.82
N LEU A 33 1.61 9.87 2.95
CA LEU A 33 1.03 8.70 2.34
C LEU A 33 0.82 7.56 3.34
N ASN A 34 -0.36 6.96 3.29
CA ASN A 34 -0.72 5.77 4.05
C ASN A 34 -0.89 4.55 3.14
N TRP A 35 -0.60 3.37 3.67
CA TRP A 35 -0.94 2.08 3.06
C TRP A 35 -1.94 1.31 3.91
N TYR A 36 -2.95 0.75 3.25
CA TYR A 36 -4.02 -0.02 3.88
C TYR A 36 -4.13 -1.43 3.31
N GLN A 37 -4.53 -2.38 4.15
CA GLN A 37 -5.00 -3.70 3.77
C GLN A 37 -6.52 -3.75 3.85
N GLN A 38 -7.19 -4.18 2.78
CA GLN A 38 -8.62 -4.47 2.80
C GLN A 38 -8.88 -5.93 2.43
N LYS A 39 -9.33 -6.70 3.42
CA LYS A 39 -9.82 -8.07 3.20
C LYS A 39 -11.27 -8.04 2.70
N PRO A 40 -11.70 -9.03 1.91
CA PRO A 40 -13.09 -9.12 1.44
C PRO A 40 -14.10 -9.00 2.59
N GLY A 41 -15.06 -8.07 2.46
CA GLY A 41 -16.10 -7.83 3.46
C GLY A 41 -15.62 -7.21 4.77
N LYS A 42 -14.39 -6.68 4.83
CA LYS A 42 -13.84 -5.99 6.00
C LYS A 42 -13.53 -4.53 5.69
N ALA A 43 -13.51 -3.71 6.74
CA ALA A 43 -13.03 -2.33 6.65
C ALA A 43 -11.52 -2.31 6.35
N PRO A 44 -11.01 -1.26 5.66
CA PRO A 44 -9.57 -1.07 5.49
C PRO A 44 -8.86 -0.98 6.85
N LYS A 45 -7.73 -1.69 6.97
CA LYS A 45 -6.83 -1.65 8.12
C LYS A 45 -5.56 -0.91 7.73
N LEU A 46 -5.16 0.09 8.52
CA LEU A 46 -3.90 0.81 8.33
C LEU A 46 -2.71 -0.14 8.55
N LEU A 47 -1.73 -0.08 7.64
CA LEU A 47 -0.48 -0.83 7.74
C LEU A 47 0.70 0.08 7.99
N ILE A 48 0.79 1.15 7.19
CA ILE A 48 1.93 2.06 7.18
C ILE A 48 1.39 3.48 7.05
N TYR A 49 1.95 4.40 7.84
CA TYR A 49 1.67 5.83 7.77
C TYR A 49 2.95 6.62 7.52
N ASP A 50 2.83 7.90 7.16
CA ASP A 50 3.96 8.79 6.84
C ASP A 50 4.97 8.12 5.86
N ALA A 51 4.44 7.43 4.84
CA ALA A 51 5.12 6.64 3.81
C ALA A 51 5.92 5.42 4.29
N SER A 52 6.43 5.40 5.52
CA SER A 52 7.42 4.42 5.99
C SER A 52 7.25 3.94 7.43
N ASN A 53 6.43 4.61 8.24
CA ASN A 53 6.21 4.23 9.63
C ASN A 53 5.23 3.05 9.71
N LEU A 54 5.68 1.94 10.28
CA LEU A 54 4.86 0.75 10.47
C LEU A 54 3.87 0.95 11.63
N GLU A 55 2.58 0.73 11.38
CA GLU A 55 1.54 0.85 12.40
C GLU A 55 1.71 -0.20 13.52
N THR A 56 1.31 0.14 14.74
CA THR A 56 1.51 -0.73 15.90
C THR A 56 0.77 -2.07 15.73
N GLY A 57 1.49 -3.17 15.97
CA GLY A 57 0.94 -4.52 15.82
C GLY A 57 0.85 -5.03 14.38
N VAL A 58 1.37 -4.28 13.41
CA VAL A 58 1.55 -4.77 12.03
C VAL A 58 2.87 -5.57 11.95
N PRO A 59 2.87 -6.76 11.34
CA PRO A 59 4.09 -7.56 11.19
C PRO A 59 5.20 -6.84 10.41
N SER A 60 6.45 -7.01 10.82
CA SER A 60 7.63 -6.38 10.18
C SER A 60 7.93 -6.86 8.75
N ARG A 61 7.17 -7.86 8.24
CA ARG A 61 7.24 -8.24 6.82
C ARG A 61 6.66 -7.18 5.88
N PHE A 62 5.84 -6.27 6.41
CA PHE A 62 5.34 -5.12 5.67
C PHE A 62 6.31 -3.96 5.82
N SER A 63 6.63 -3.30 4.72
CA SER A 63 7.43 -2.08 4.72
C SER A 63 6.99 -1.12 3.64
N GLY A 64 7.20 0.16 3.90
CA GLY A 64 6.86 1.26 3.02
C GLY A 64 8.10 2.10 2.78
N GLY A 65 8.11 2.84 1.68
CA GLY A 65 9.19 3.76 1.38
C GLY A 65 8.85 4.68 0.23
N GLY A 66 9.78 5.58 -0.07
CA GLY A 66 9.58 6.63 -1.06
C GLY A 66 9.18 7.96 -0.42
N SER A 67 9.12 8.98 -1.27
CA SER A 67 8.84 10.37 -0.91
C SER A 67 8.55 11.17 -2.18
N GLY A 68 8.02 12.38 -2.02
CA GLY A 68 7.72 13.26 -3.13
C GLY A 68 6.52 12.72 -3.90
N THR A 69 6.76 12.21 -5.10
CA THR A 69 5.74 11.64 -5.98
C THR A 69 5.70 10.13 -6.00
N ASP A 70 6.77 9.44 -5.57
CA ASP A 70 6.95 8.01 -5.84
C ASP A 70 7.10 7.21 -4.55
N PHE A 71 6.20 6.24 -4.37
CA PHE A 71 6.07 5.45 -3.16
C PHE A 71 6.02 3.97 -3.46
N THR A 72 6.49 3.18 -2.51
CA THR A 72 6.53 1.73 -2.60
C THR A 72 6.00 1.09 -1.34
N PHE A 73 5.35 -0.05 -1.51
CA PHE A 73 4.95 -0.95 -0.44
C PHE A 73 5.49 -2.35 -0.75
N THR A 74 6.14 -2.96 0.23
CA THR A 74 6.74 -4.27 0.11
C THR A 74 6.15 -5.21 1.15
N ILE A 75 5.83 -6.43 0.72
CA ILE A 75 5.65 -7.58 1.60
C ILE A 75 6.88 -8.47 1.37
N SER A 76 7.74 -8.61 2.37
CA SER A 76 9.02 -9.30 2.21
C SER A 76 8.89 -10.82 2.12
N SER A 77 7.85 -11.38 2.74
CA SER A 77 7.55 -12.81 2.73
C SER A 77 6.04 -13.01 2.82
N LEU A 78 5.39 -13.17 1.66
CA LEU A 78 3.94 -13.28 1.54
C LEU A 78 3.38 -14.48 2.32
N GLN A 79 2.33 -14.27 3.10
CA GLN A 79 1.64 -15.33 3.85
C GLN A 79 0.16 -15.47 3.42
N PRO A 80 -0.49 -16.63 3.69
CA PRO A 80 -1.91 -16.83 3.35
C PRO A 80 -2.85 -15.76 3.91
N GLU A 81 -2.58 -15.24 5.10
CA GLU A 81 -3.38 -14.18 5.71
C GLU A 81 -3.19 -12.80 5.05
N ASP A 82 -2.23 -12.65 4.15
CA ASP A 82 -1.92 -11.40 3.45
C ASP A 82 -2.71 -11.24 2.13
N ILE A 83 -3.53 -12.24 1.75
CA ILE A 83 -4.45 -12.12 0.61
C ILE A 83 -5.47 -11.02 0.90
N ALA A 84 -5.41 -9.95 0.12
CA ALA A 84 -6.21 -8.75 0.29
C ALA A 84 -6.07 -7.84 -0.94
N THR A 85 -6.86 -6.76 -0.98
CA THR A 85 -6.56 -5.61 -1.82
C THR A 85 -5.82 -4.57 -0.97
N TYR A 86 -4.71 -4.05 -1.50
CA TYR A 86 -3.91 -3.02 -0.85
C TYR A 86 -4.16 -1.67 -1.51
N TYR A 87 -4.21 -0.60 -0.74
CA TYR A 87 -4.47 0.75 -1.23
C TYR A 87 -3.48 1.75 -0.63
N CYS A 88 -2.92 2.61 -1.47
CA CYS A 88 -2.27 3.84 -1.03
C CYS A 88 -3.28 4.99 -0.91
N GLN A 89 -3.00 5.95 -0.04
CA GLN A 89 -3.81 7.14 0.16
C GLN A 89 -2.92 8.33 0.51
N GLN A 90 -3.13 9.46 -0.16
CA GLN A 90 -2.48 10.73 0.22
C GLN A 90 -3.33 11.51 1.23
N TYR A 91 -2.68 12.24 2.13
CA TYR A 91 -3.31 13.20 3.04
C TYR A 91 -2.56 14.53 3.15
N ASP A 92 -1.82 14.90 2.10
CA ASP A 92 -1.15 16.19 2.00
C ASP A 92 -2.16 17.32 1.79
N ASP A 93 -3.13 17.10 0.91
CA ASP A 93 -4.16 18.09 0.58
C ASP A 93 -5.56 17.46 0.45
N LEU A 94 -6.60 18.27 0.67
CA LEU A 94 -7.98 17.85 0.52
C LEU A 94 -8.44 17.95 -0.94
N PRO A 95 -9.29 17.02 -1.42
CA PRO A 95 -9.79 15.85 -0.71
C PRO A 95 -8.73 14.76 -0.55
N LEU A 96 -8.87 13.94 0.49
CA LEU A 96 -8.09 12.70 0.61
C LEU A 96 -8.43 11.77 -0.56
N THR A 97 -7.41 11.30 -1.26
CA THR A 97 -7.58 10.45 -2.46
C THR A 97 -6.83 9.13 -2.31
N PHE A 98 -7.37 8.08 -2.93
CA PHE A 98 -6.85 6.73 -2.88
C PHE A 98 -6.35 6.27 -4.25
N GLY A 99 -5.37 5.39 -4.25
CA GLY A 99 -4.98 4.65 -5.45
C GLY A 99 -6.07 3.66 -5.90
N GLY A 100 -5.96 3.18 -7.14
CA GLY A 100 -6.90 2.23 -7.73
C GLY A 100 -6.96 0.84 -7.07
N GLY A 101 -6.01 0.56 -6.16
CA GLY A 101 -5.92 -0.71 -5.46
C GLY A 101 -5.14 -1.78 -6.22
N THR A 102 -4.51 -2.66 -5.46
CA THR A 102 -3.73 -3.81 -5.97
C THR A 102 -4.21 -5.05 -5.28
N LYS A 103 -4.82 -5.96 -6.04
CA LYS A 103 -5.26 -7.25 -5.53
C LYS A 103 -4.06 -8.20 -5.43
N VAL A 104 -3.78 -8.72 -4.24
CA VAL A 104 -2.72 -9.71 -4.01
C VAL A 104 -3.36 -11.06 -3.76
N GLU A 105 -2.97 -12.05 -4.56
CA GLU A 105 -3.43 -13.43 -4.44
C GLU A 105 -2.25 -14.40 -4.38
N ILE A 106 -2.49 -15.59 -3.84
CA ILE A 106 -1.52 -16.69 -3.89
C ILE A 106 -1.73 -17.49 -5.17
N LYS A 107 -0.63 -17.86 -5.84
CA LYS A 107 -0.62 -18.72 -7.02
C LYS A 107 -1.00 -20.17 -6.71
#